data_AF-A0A8S2WM08-F1
#
_entry.id   AF-A0A8S2WM08-F1
#
_cell.length_a   1.000
_cell.length_b   1.000
_cell.length_c   1.000
_cell.angle_alpha   90.00
_cell.angle_beta   90.00
_cell.angle_gamma   90.00
#
_symmetry.space_group_name_H-M   'P 1'
#
loop_
_entity.id
_entity.type
_entity.pdbx_description
1 polymer ?
#
loop_
_entity_poly.entity_id
_entity_poly.type
_entity_poly.pdbx_seq_one_letter_code
_entity_poly.pdbx_strand_id
1 'polypeptide(L)'
;MDENSFNVFVDEQQQPISSDSSTNKHHEQIHSSPSESSLLLSSSSNTPVSNVIDISRSVGELPAKPIRSSYPSNKDKRSFHSQWYSRFTWLEYSELTDSAYCYYSRHFNTGIILNNRVINFCLRRRFLFEGNQSDAFVRGFSSWNNAFSSKQGFLSHQNTQCHKIAEINYKQYVARTKSSTNVLQVIDKSRNELVKRNREKLIKIVSTLHLCGRQMIATRGHEEGESSSNRENFIELLRWASSTDPVALSILEDSDRNATYCL
;
A
#
# COMPACT_ATOMS: atom_id res chain seq x y z
N MET A 1 -50.71 -46.17 -8.69
CA MET A 1 -51.41 -46.28 -7.41
C MET A 1 -50.51 -45.69 -6.34
N ASP A 2 -50.63 -44.45 -5.89
CA ASP A 2 -51.49 -43.32 -6.25
C ASP A 2 -50.78 -42.04 -5.80
N GLU A 3 -51.16 -40.95 -6.46
CA GLU A 3 -50.81 -39.56 -6.23
C GLU A 3 -51.38 -39.02 -4.91
N ASN A 4 -50.69 -38.05 -4.30
CA ASN A 4 -51.23 -36.73 -3.92
C ASN A 4 -50.16 -35.97 -3.12
N SER A 5 -49.57 -34.88 -3.62
CA SER A 5 -50.15 -33.53 -3.77
C SER A 5 -50.48 -32.86 -2.44
N PHE A 6 -49.69 -31.85 -2.05
CA PHE A 6 -50.22 -30.60 -1.49
C PHE A 6 -49.21 -29.47 -1.71
N ASN A 7 -49.46 -28.68 -2.76
CA ASN A 7 -49.03 -27.29 -2.90
C ASN A 7 -50.15 -26.41 -2.32
N VAL A 8 -49.84 -25.43 -1.46
CA VAL A 8 -50.59 -24.16 -1.40
C VAL A 8 -49.61 -23.02 -1.11
N PHE A 9 -49.81 -21.95 -1.88
CA PHE A 9 -49.09 -20.70 -2.06
C PHE A 9 -49.53 -19.59 -1.08
N VAL A 10 -48.95 -18.39 -1.30
CA VAL A 10 -49.37 -17.01 -0.94
C VAL A 10 -48.53 -16.44 0.21
N ASP A 11 -47.50 -15.59 0.02
CA ASP A 11 -47.34 -14.31 -0.72
C ASP A 11 -48.08 -13.13 -0.04
N GLU A 12 -47.36 -12.29 0.71
CA GLU A 12 -47.85 -10.98 1.12
C GLU A 12 -46.70 -9.95 1.12
N GLN A 13 -46.71 -9.11 0.08
CA GLN A 13 -45.99 -7.85 0.02
C GLN A 13 -46.72 -6.79 0.86
N GLN A 14 -45.96 -5.91 1.54
CA GLN A 14 -46.45 -4.58 1.94
C GLN A 14 -45.29 -3.58 2.15
N GLN A 15 -45.21 -2.63 1.22
CA GLN A 15 -44.89 -1.19 1.41
C GLN A 15 -46.05 -0.45 0.70
N PRO A 16 -46.37 0.86 0.92
CA PRO A 16 -45.60 1.92 1.58
C PRO A 16 -46.45 2.81 2.53
N ILE A 17 -45.80 3.69 3.34
CA ILE A 17 -46.46 4.89 3.88
C ILE A 17 -45.54 6.09 3.70
N SER A 18 -46.07 7.08 2.99
CA SER A 18 -45.61 8.44 2.79
C SER A 18 -46.11 9.37 3.90
N SER A 19 -45.32 10.39 4.26
CA SER A 19 -45.85 11.68 4.71
C SER A 19 -44.79 12.78 4.58
N ASP A 20 -45.19 13.82 3.87
CA ASP A 20 -44.51 15.09 3.61
C ASP A 20 -44.09 15.85 4.89
N SER A 21 -43.06 16.69 4.80
CA SER A 21 -43.24 18.14 4.56
C SER A 21 -42.04 19.00 4.99
N SER A 22 -41.88 20.10 4.23
CA SER A 22 -41.39 21.41 4.68
C SER A 22 -39.87 21.60 4.79
N THR A 23 -39.21 22.06 3.71
CA THR A 23 -38.87 23.49 3.44
C THR A 23 -37.80 24.08 4.35
N ASN A 24 -36.62 24.37 3.79
CA ASN A 24 -36.09 25.74 3.82
C ASN A 24 -35.07 25.98 2.70
N LYS A 25 -35.44 26.90 1.82
CA LYS A 25 -34.56 27.57 0.86
C LYS A 25 -33.89 28.74 1.60
N HIS A 26 -32.58 28.89 1.45
CA HIS A 26 -31.97 30.22 1.45
C HIS A 26 -31.13 30.37 0.19
N HIS A 27 -31.59 31.33 -0.60
CA HIS A 27 -30.96 31.94 -1.76
C HIS A 27 -30.15 33.13 -1.24
N GLU A 28 -28.93 33.32 -1.72
CA GLU A 28 -28.50 34.59 -2.32
C GLU A 28 -27.11 34.48 -2.95
N GLN A 29 -27.07 34.88 -4.21
CA GLN A 29 -25.90 35.13 -5.05
C GLN A 29 -25.36 36.56 -4.77
N ILE A 30 -24.14 36.86 -5.22
CA ILE A 30 -23.78 37.96 -6.17
C ILE A 30 -22.34 38.47 -5.95
N HIS A 31 -21.53 38.25 -7.00
CA HIS A 31 -20.52 39.11 -7.65
C HIS A 31 -19.56 40.02 -6.85
N SER A 32 -18.27 40.01 -7.20
CA SER A 32 -17.61 41.04 -8.04
C SER A 32 -16.09 41.13 -7.80
N SER A 33 -15.30 40.93 -8.85
CA SER A 33 -13.96 41.53 -9.03
C SER A 33 -14.06 43.05 -9.29
N PRO A 34 -12.97 43.86 -9.14
CA PRO A 34 -12.16 44.15 -10.34
C PRO A 34 -10.66 44.50 -10.12
N SER A 35 -9.88 44.20 -11.18
CA SER A 35 -8.77 44.95 -11.83
C SER A 35 -7.48 45.43 -11.12
N GLU A 36 -6.39 45.05 -11.82
CA GLU A 36 -5.13 45.77 -12.12
C GLU A 36 -4.10 46.08 -11.01
N SER A 37 -2.89 45.51 -11.16
CA SER A 37 -1.68 46.29 -11.51
C SER A 37 -0.46 45.38 -11.71
N SER A 38 0.18 45.58 -12.85
CA SER A 38 1.47 45.04 -13.29
C SER A 38 2.64 45.46 -12.39
N LEU A 39 3.54 44.54 -12.02
CA LEU A 39 4.96 44.84 -11.82
C LEU A 39 5.85 43.63 -12.14
N LEU A 40 6.80 43.88 -13.05
CA LEU A 40 7.98 43.05 -13.29
C LEU A 40 8.88 43.04 -12.05
N LEU A 41 9.41 41.88 -11.66
CA LEU A 41 10.66 41.86 -10.92
C LEU A 41 11.49 40.61 -11.27
N SER A 42 12.52 40.87 -12.07
CA SER A 42 13.73 40.07 -12.12
C SER A 42 14.45 40.13 -10.77
N SER A 43 14.70 38.99 -10.13
CA SER A 43 15.94 38.78 -9.36
C SER A 43 16.07 37.33 -8.88
N SER A 44 17.18 36.73 -9.30
CA SER A 44 17.74 35.52 -8.73
C SER A 44 17.94 35.66 -7.22
N SER A 45 17.42 34.73 -6.42
CA SER A 45 18.03 34.34 -5.14
C SER A 45 17.46 33.02 -4.62
N ASN A 46 18.38 32.18 -4.16
CA ASN A 46 18.17 30.85 -3.59
C ASN A 46 17.16 30.86 -2.43
N THR A 47 16.07 30.10 -2.57
CA THR A 47 15.15 29.75 -1.48
C THR A 47 14.84 28.23 -1.51
N PRO A 48 14.50 27.61 -0.36
CA PRO A 48 14.24 26.18 -0.28
C PRO A 48 12.99 25.80 -1.10
N VAL A 49 13.10 24.68 -1.83
CA VAL A 49 12.20 24.19 -2.89
C VAL A 49 10.83 23.74 -2.35
N SER A 50 10.01 24.65 -1.80
CA SER A 50 8.67 24.31 -1.30
C SER A 50 7.50 24.94 -2.05
N ASN A 51 7.71 25.89 -2.98
CA ASN A 51 6.60 26.68 -3.53
C ASN A 51 6.56 26.71 -5.08
N VAL A 52 6.95 25.62 -5.75
CA VAL A 52 6.72 25.51 -7.20
C VAL A 52 5.24 25.11 -7.41
N ILE A 53 4.45 26.01 -7.98
CA ILE A 53 2.98 25.91 -8.03
C ILE A 53 2.49 24.98 -9.16
N ASP A 54 3.27 24.83 -10.22
CA ASP A 54 2.91 24.11 -11.45
C ASP A 54 3.33 22.63 -11.47
N ILE A 55 3.75 22.10 -10.31
CA ILE A 55 4.06 20.68 -10.10
C ILE A 55 3.24 20.12 -8.93
N SER A 56 3.19 18.80 -8.81
CA SER A 56 2.47 18.10 -7.74
C SER A 56 2.91 18.57 -6.34
N ARG A 57 1.91 18.89 -5.52
CA ARG A 57 2.07 19.38 -4.14
C ARG A 57 1.83 18.31 -3.10
N SER A 58 1.11 17.27 -3.47
CA SER A 58 0.72 16.19 -2.57
C SER A 58 0.90 14.82 -3.23
N VAL A 59 0.95 13.80 -2.40
CA VAL A 59 1.10 12.38 -2.78
C VAL A 59 -0.11 11.86 -3.59
N GLY A 60 -1.27 12.51 -3.45
CA GLY A 60 -2.50 12.13 -4.16
C GLY A 60 -2.61 12.70 -5.57
N GLU A 61 -1.78 13.69 -5.92
CA GLU A 61 -1.75 14.26 -7.26
C GLU A 61 -0.87 13.41 -8.19
N LEU A 62 -1.23 13.32 -9.46
CA LEU A 62 -0.37 12.68 -10.45
C LEU A 62 0.83 13.59 -10.79
N PRO A 63 1.97 13.02 -11.24
CA PRO A 63 3.10 13.83 -11.68
C PRO A 63 2.67 14.83 -12.77
N ALA A 64 3.02 16.10 -12.62
CA ALA A 64 2.71 17.12 -13.61
C ALA A 64 3.53 16.90 -14.90
N LYS A 65 2.82 16.69 -16.02
CA LYS A 65 3.41 16.40 -17.33
C LYS A 65 2.85 17.32 -18.40
N PRO A 66 3.11 18.64 -18.35
CA PRO A 66 2.64 19.56 -19.37
C PRO A 66 3.24 19.19 -20.74
N ILE A 67 2.38 19.07 -21.75
CA ILE A 67 2.78 18.87 -23.15
C ILE A 67 2.69 20.22 -23.85
N ARG A 68 3.83 20.71 -24.34
CA ARG A 68 3.92 21.96 -25.09
C ARG A 68 4.48 21.71 -26.48
N SER A 69 4.14 22.59 -27.41
CA SER A 69 4.73 22.64 -28.75
C SER A 69 6.19 23.12 -28.71
N SER A 70 6.54 23.96 -27.74
CA SER A 70 7.89 24.42 -27.47
C SER A 70 8.09 24.63 -25.97
N TYR A 71 9.26 24.24 -25.47
CA TYR A 71 9.69 24.41 -24.08
C TYR A 71 10.71 25.54 -23.98
N PRO A 72 10.81 26.22 -22.81
CA PRO A 72 11.88 27.17 -22.54
C PRO A 72 13.24 26.59 -22.90
N SER A 73 14.06 27.41 -23.55
CA SER A 73 15.41 27.04 -23.97
C SER A 73 16.43 27.74 -23.10
N ASN A 74 17.44 26.99 -22.66
CA ASN A 74 18.57 27.53 -21.94
C ASN A 74 19.48 28.36 -22.88
N LYS A 75 20.55 28.94 -22.32
CA LYS A 75 21.53 29.75 -23.07
C LYS A 75 22.15 29.01 -24.26
N ASP A 76 22.22 27.68 -24.18
CA ASP A 76 22.76 26.81 -25.24
C ASP A 76 21.70 26.38 -26.27
N LYS A 77 20.51 27.01 -26.26
CA LYS A 77 19.35 26.68 -27.10
C LYS A 77 18.88 25.23 -26.94
N ARG A 78 19.07 24.65 -25.75
CA ARG A 78 18.57 23.31 -25.40
C ARG A 78 17.38 23.46 -24.48
N SER A 79 16.41 22.58 -24.63
CA SER A 79 15.17 22.59 -23.85
C SER A 79 14.80 21.19 -23.38
N PHE A 80 13.84 21.15 -22.46
CA PHE A 80 13.17 19.92 -22.09
C PHE A 80 12.47 19.28 -23.29
N HIS A 81 12.40 17.95 -23.33
CA HIS A 81 11.69 17.21 -24.37
C HIS A 81 10.59 16.32 -23.78
N SER A 82 9.34 16.56 -24.20
CA SER A 82 8.15 15.80 -23.77
C SER A 82 8.25 14.29 -23.93
N GLN A 83 8.99 13.80 -24.94
CA GLN A 83 9.18 12.37 -25.20
C GLN A 83 9.80 11.65 -23.99
N TRP A 84 10.54 12.37 -23.12
CA TRP A 84 11.14 11.79 -21.92
C TRP A 84 10.09 11.25 -20.93
N TYR A 85 8.86 11.77 -20.93
CA TYR A 85 7.79 11.25 -20.09
C TYR A 85 7.42 9.80 -20.39
N SER A 86 7.56 9.37 -21.65
CA SER A 86 7.26 7.99 -22.05
C SER A 86 8.29 7.00 -21.50
N ARG A 87 9.55 7.43 -21.38
CA ARG A 87 10.65 6.62 -20.87
C ARG A 87 10.75 6.66 -19.35
N PHE A 88 10.42 7.79 -18.73
CA PHE A 88 10.58 8.01 -17.30
C PHE A 88 9.23 8.36 -16.67
N THR A 89 8.54 7.34 -16.14
CA THR A 89 7.19 7.50 -15.56
C THR A 89 7.14 8.45 -14.36
N TRP A 90 8.25 8.53 -13.62
CA TRP A 90 8.48 9.38 -12.45
C TRP A 90 8.76 10.85 -12.77
N LEU A 91 9.02 11.17 -14.03
CA LEU A 91 9.47 12.49 -14.45
C LEU A 91 8.33 13.50 -14.41
N GLU A 92 8.61 14.62 -13.77
CA GLU A 92 7.75 15.79 -13.64
C GLU A 92 8.52 17.01 -14.11
N TYR A 93 7.84 18.02 -14.65
CA TYR A 93 8.50 19.23 -15.16
C TYR A 93 7.72 20.48 -14.75
N SER A 94 8.48 21.50 -14.34
CA SER A 94 7.97 22.84 -14.06
C SER A 94 8.35 23.76 -15.21
N GLU A 95 7.37 24.44 -15.78
CA GLU A 95 7.56 25.52 -16.75
C GLU A 95 8.09 26.78 -16.06
N LEU A 96 7.68 27.02 -14.80
CA LEU A 96 8.11 28.19 -14.03
C LEU A 96 9.61 28.19 -13.75
N THR A 97 10.18 27.02 -13.44
CA THR A 97 11.61 26.91 -13.10
C THR A 97 12.45 26.32 -14.22
N ASP A 98 11.86 26.02 -15.39
CA ASP A 98 12.49 25.27 -16.48
C ASP A 98 13.33 24.09 -15.96
N SER A 99 12.71 23.24 -15.14
CA SER A 99 13.42 22.18 -14.42
C SER A 99 12.60 20.91 -14.32
N ALA A 100 13.29 19.78 -14.42
CA ALA A 100 12.75 18.45 -14.25
C ALA A 100 12.90 17.97 -12.80
N TYR A 101 11.87 17.30 -12.31
CA TYR A 101 11.77 16.77 -10.96
C TYR A 101 11.45 15.28 -10.98
N CYS A 102 11.80 14.58 -9.91
CA CYS A 102 11.36 13.22 -9.68
C CYS A 102 10.20 13.20 -8.69
N TYR A 103 9.00 12.84 -9.18
CA TYR A 103 7.80 12.70 -8.37
C TYR A 103 8.02 11.71 -7.21
N TYR A 104 8.60 10.54 -7.50
CA TYR A 104 8.86 9.52 -6.48
C TYR A 104 9.79 10.06 -5.39
N SER A 105 10.95 10.60 -5.76
CA SER A 105 11.92 11.09 -4.78
C SER A 105 11.48 12.37 -4.04
N ARG A 106 10.57 13.17 -4.60
CA ARG A 106 10.00 14.32 -3.88
C ARG A 106 8.99 13.91 -2.81
N HIS A 107 8.12 12.95 -3.13
CA HIS A 107 6.97 12.61 -2.28
C HIS A 107 7.15 11.36 -1.42
N PHE A 108 8.01 10.43 -1.83
CA PHE A 108 8.16 9.10 -1.22
C PHE A 108 9.57 8.82 -0.68
N ASN A 109 10.38 9.86 -0.54
CA ASN A 109 11.70 9.74 0.06
C ASN A 109 11.57 9.45 1.56
N THR A 110 12.18 8.35 2.00
CA THR A 110 12.25 7.98 3.41
C THR A 110 13.41 8.71 4.07
N GLY A 111 13.08 9.61 5.00
CA GLY A 111 14.05 10.11 5.95
C GLY A 111 14.21 9.16 7.13
N ILE A 112 15.43 9.05 7.66
CA ILE A 112 15.64 8.43 8.97
C ILE A 112 15.48 9.52 10.03
N ILE A 113 14.69 9.28 11.07
CA ILE A 113 14.65 10.17 12.22
C ILE A 113 15.86 9.87 13.10
N LEU A 114 16.84 10.77 13.12
CA LEU A 114 17.93 10.76 14.11
C LEU A 114 17.82 12.02 14.96
N ASN A 115 17.83 11.87 16.29
CA ASN A 115 17.77 13.00 17.23
C ASN A 115 16.63 14.00 16.91
N ASN A 116 15.41 13.50 16.72
CA ASN A 116 14.23 14.30 16.32
C ASN A 116 14.39 15.11 15.03
N ARG A 117 15.32 14.74 14.13
CA ARG A 117 15.46 15.33 12.79
C ARG A 117 15.26 14.28 11.71
N VAL A 118 14.40 14.60 10.74
CA VAL A 118 14.20 13.78 9.53
C VAL A 118 15.41 13.96 8.61
N ILE A 119 16.27 12.96 8.55
CA ILE A 119 17.39 12.90 7.60
C ILE A 119 16.90 12.25 6.33
N ASN A 120 16.41 13.08 5.41
CA ASN A 120 16.06 12.68 4.05
C ASN A 120 17.31 12.24 3.29
N PHE A 121 17.36 10.98 2.84
CA PHE A 121 18.55 10.40 2.20
C PHE A 121 18.93 11.16 0.91
N CYS A 122 17.93 11.67 0.20
CA CYS A 122 18.11 12.42 -1.05
C CYS A 122 18.40 13.92 -0.87
N LEU A 123 18.18 14.51 0.31
CA LEU A 123 18.29 15.97 0.55
C LEU A 123 19.49 16.34 1.43
N ARG A 124 20.46 15.43 1.60
CA ARG A 124 21.56 15.62 2.56
C ARG A 124 22.37 16.88 2.21
N ARG A 125 22.19 17.95 3.01
CA ARG A 125 23.15 19.06 3.09
C ARG A 125 24.46 18.52 3.68
N ARG A 126 25.45 18.31 2.79
CA ARG A 126 26.90 18.46 2.97
C ARG A 126 27.66 17.64 4.05
N PHE A 127 27.05 16.97 5.03
CA PHE A 127 27.83 16.55 6.20
C PHE A 127 28.50 15.17 6.22
N LEU A 128 28.25 14.22 5.31
CA LEU A 128 28.86 12.89 5.45
C LEU A 128 29.21 12.12 4.17
N PHE A 129 28.87 12.61 2.97
CA PHE A 129 29.30 12.00 1.71
C PHE A 129 29.46 13.09 0.65
N GLU A 130 30.67 13.25 0.13
CA GLU A 130 30.96 14.12 -1.01
C GLU A 130 30.20 13.59 -2.25
N GLY A 131 29.36 14.44 -2.84
CA GLY A 131 28.84 14.24 -4.19
C GLY A 131 27.60 13.34 -4.34
N ASN A 132 26.48 13.67 -3.70
CA ASN A 132 25.21 12.98 -4.00
C ASN A 132 24.41 13.68 -5.11
N GLN A 133 24.46 13.09 -6.31
CA GLN A 133 23.66 13.45 -7.50
C GLN A 133 22.15 13.25 -7.30
N SER A 134 21.73 12.57 -6.23
CA SER A 134 20.34 12.24 -5.93
C SER A 134 19.46 13.44 -5.57
N ASP A 135 20.05 14.58 -5.21
CA ASP A 135 19.34 15.80 -4.83
C ASP A 135 18.90 16.64 -6.05
N ALA A 136 19.59 16.50 -7.19
CA ALA A 136 19.33 17.33 -8.37
C ALA A 136 17.88 17.22 -8.87
N PHE A 137 17.32 16.02 -8.86
CA PHE A 137 15.92 15.77 -9.26
C PHE A 137 14.90 16.07 -8.17
N VAL A 138 15.34 16.34 -6.94
CA VAL A 138 14.46 16.82 -5.86
C VAL A 138 14.42 18.35 -5.89
N ARG A 139 15.53 19.01 -6.19
CA ARG A 139 15.64 20.47 -6.27
C ARG A 139 15.27 21.08 -7.63
N GLY A 140 15.42 20.32 -8.69
CA GLY A 140 15.19 20.74 -10.08
C GLY A 140 16.43 20.52 -10.93
N PHE A 141 16.30 19.65 -11.94
CA PHE A 141 17.33 19.35 -12.93
C PHE A 141 17.05 20.13 -14.22
N SER A 142 17.98 20.98 -14.64
CA SER A 142 17.86 21.79 -15.87
C SER A 142 19.06 21.65 -16.83
N SER A 143 19.98 20.71 -16.55
CA SER A 143 21.16 20.45 -17.38
C SER A 143 20.81 19.56 -18.58
N TRP A 144 20.07 20.11 -19.54
CA TRP A 144 19.54 19.37 -20.70
C TRP A 144 20.61 18.68 -21.54
N ASN A 145 21.83 19.21 -21.58
CA ASN A 145 22.99 18.58 -22.21
C ASN A 145 23.41 17.25 -21.56
N ASN A 146 23.11 17.08 -20.28
CA ASN A 146 23.46 15.92 -19.47
C ASN A 146 22.25 15.03 -19.16
N ALA A 147 21.10 15.27 -19.79
CA ALA A 147 19.85 14.53 -19.54
C ALA A 147 20.04 13.00 -19.62
N PHE A 148 20.87 12.51 -20.54
CA PHE A 148 21.19 11.08 -20.69
C PHE A 148 22.62 10.72 -20.26
N SER A 149 23.31 11.63 -19.57
CA SER A 149 24.64 11.35 -19.05
C SER A 149 24.60 10.24 -18.00
N SER A 150 25.52 9.28 -18.10
CA SER A 150 25.68 8.20 -17.13
C SER A 150 26.02 8.69 -15.72
N LYS A 151 26.61 9.89 -15.62
CA LYS A 151 27.06 10.47 -14.36
C LYS A 151 26.04 11.39 -13.68
N GLN A 152 25.11 12.01 -14.42
CA GLN A 152 24.29 13.09 -13.85
C GLN A 152 22.87 13.17 -14.45
N GLY A 153 22.54 12.30 -15.41
CA GLY A 153 21.26 12.32 -16.11
C GLY A 153 20.17 11.45 -15.49
N PHE A 154 19.04 11.34 -16.18
CA PHE A 154 17.85 10.59 -15.76
C PHE A 154 18.16 9.13 -15.44
N LEU A 155 18.97 8.47 -16.27
CA LEU A 155 19.36 7.07 -16.08
C LEU A 155 20.23 6.89 -14.83
N SER A 156 21.11 7.84 -14.56
CA SER A 156 21.95 7.82 -13.36
C SER A 156 21.08 7.94 -12.11
N HIS A 157 20.17 8.92 -12.10
CA HIS A 157 19.22 9.15 -11.01
C HIS A 157 18.35 7.92 -10.72
N GLN A 158 17.73 7.33 -11.74
CA GLN A 158 16.87 6.16 -11.60
C GLN A 158 17.59 4.97 -10.95
N ASN A 159 18.90 4.86 -11.16
CA ASN A 159 19.71 3.80 -10.59
C ASN A 159 20.16 4.06 -9.14
N THR A 160 19.99 5.28 -8.63
CA THR A 160 20.33 5.61 -7.24
C THR A 160 19.44 4.87 -6.25
N GLN A 161 20.01 4.55 -5.07
CA GLN A 161 19.25 3.89 -4.00
C GLN A 161 18.07 4.74 -3.51
N CYS A 162 18.27 6.06 -3.43
CA CYS A 162 17.22 7.03 -3.13
C CYS A 162 15.99 6.85 -4.04
N HIS A 163 16.19 6.80 -5.36
CA HIS A 163 15.11 6.63 -6.32
C HIS A 163 14.42 5.27 -6.16
N LYS A 164 15.20 4.19 -6.07
CA LYS A 164 14.67 2.81 -5.95
C LYS A 164 13.80 2.64 -4.72
N ILE A 165 14.24 3.15 -3.57
CA ILE A 165 13.45 3.11 -2.32
C ILE A 165 12.16 3.91 -2.49
N ALA A 166 12.25 5.12 -3.03
CA ALA A 166 11.08 5.96 -3.27
C ALA A 166 10.09 5.34 -4.28
N GLU A 167 10.59 4.65 -5.32
CA GLU A 167 9.77 3.91 -6.28
C GLU A 167 9.02 2.74 -5.61
N ILE A 168 9.69 1.99 -4.73
CA ILE A 168 9.06 0.91 -3.95
C ILE A 168 7.93 1.48 -3.09
N ASN A 169 8.18 2.57 -2.38
CA ASN A 169 7.20 3.24 -1.52
C ASN A 169 5.99 3.74 -2.33
N TYR A 170 6.23 4.33 -3.51
CA TYR A 170 5.17 4.73 -4.43
C TYR A 170 4.32 3.53 -4.87
N LYS A 171 4.96 2.42 -5.29
CA LYS A 171 4.24 1.20 -5.69
C LYS A 171 3.38 0.64 -4.54
N GLN A 172 3.91 0.64 -3.31
CA GLN A 172 3.15 0.23 -2.13
C GLN A 172 1.97 1.17 -1.83
N TYR A 173 2.17 2.48 -1.99
CA TYR A 173 1.08 3.46 -1.86
C TYR A 173 -0.03 3.19 -2.88
N VAL A 174 0.31 3.04 -4.16
CA VAL A 174 -0.65 2.74 -5.23
C VAL A 174 -1.38 1.41 -4.99
N ALA A 175 -0.69 0.39 -4.48
CA ALA A 175 -1.32 -0.88 -4.13
C ALA A 175 -2.34 -0.70 -2.99
N ARG A 176 -1.97 0.04 -1.93
CA ARG A 176 -2.85 0.31 -0.78
C ARG A 176 -4.07 1.17 -1.13
N THR A 177 -3.91 2.16 -2.00
CA THR A 177 -5.03 3.00 -2.42
C THR A 177 -6.03 2.22 -3.27
N LYS A 178 -5.56 1.31 -4.12
CA LYS A 178 -6.42 0.40 -4.92
C LYS A 178 -7.14 -0.65 -4.07
N SER A 179 -6.48 -1.22 -3.07
CA SER A 179 -7.08 -2.27 -2.23
C SER A 179 -8.00 -1.71 -1.14
N SER A 180 -8.00 -0.39 -0.91
CA SER A 180 -8.70 0.28 0.20
C SER A 180 -8.43 -0.34 1.57
N THR A 181 -7.34 -1.09 1.72
CA THR A 181 -7.00 -1.79 2.97
C THR A 181 -6.24 -0.86 3.89
N ASN A 182 -6.88 -0.44 4.98
CA ASN A 182 -6.17 0.23 6.08
C ASN A 182 -5.29 -0.78 6.83
N VAL A 183 -4.20 -0.33 7.47
CA VAL A 183 -3.35 -1.14 8.34
C VAL A 183 -4.17 -1.92 9.37
N LEU A 184 -5.19 -1.30 9.96
CA LEU A 184 -6.09 -1.95 10.92
C LEU A 184 -6.81 -3.16 10.29
N GLN A 185 -7.32 -3.02 9.07
CA GLN A 185 -8.00 -4.10 8.36
C GLN A 185 -7.06 -5.26 8.02
N VAL A 186 -5.80 -4.97 7.70
CA VAL A 186 -4.78 -6.01 7.44
C VAL A 186 -4.48 -6.79 8.72
N ILE A 187 -4.32 -6.09 9.84
CA ILE A 187 -4.09 -6.71 11.16
C ILE A 187 -5.29 -7.58 11.54
N ASP A 188 -6.50 -7.05 11.42
CA ASP A 188 -7.72 -7.80 11.73
C ASP A 188 -7.90 -9.02 10.84
N LYS A 189 -7.58 -8.91 9.54
CA LYS A 189 -7.62 -10.06 8.64
C LYS A 189 -6.65 -11.16 9.10
N SER A 190 -5.40 -10.81 9.38
CA SER A 190 -4.40 -11.78 9.86
C SER A 190 -4.83 -12.44 11.17
N ARG A 191 -5.33 -11.65 12.12
CA ARG A 191 -5.86 -12.15 13.40
C ARG A 191 -7.05 -13.07 13.19
N ASN A 192 -8.01 -12.69 12.35
CA ASN A 192 -9.19 -13.51 12.07
C ASN A 192 -8.81 -14.85 11.39
N GLU A 193 -7.85 -14.85 10.48
CA GLU A 193 -7.34 -16.10 9.88
C GLU A 193 -6.62 -16.98 10.90
N LEU A 194 -5.89 -16.39 11.85
CA LEU A 194 -5.28 -17.13 12.96
C LEU A 194 -6.36 -17.76 13.85
N VAL A 195 -7.35 -16.98 14.27
CA VAL A 195 -8.48 -17.47 15.08
C VAL A 195 -9.23 -18.59 14.36
N LYS A 196 -9.46 -18.44 13.05
CA LYS A 196 -10.12 -19.46 12.24
C LYS A 196 -9.32 -20.78 12.22
N ARG A 197 -8.02 -20.71 11.92
CA ARG A 197 -7.13 -21.90 11.95
C ARG A 197 -7.07 -22.54 13.32
N ASN A 198 -6.99 -21.74 14.39
CA ASN A 198 -6.99 -22.25 15.77
C ASN A 198 -8.30 -22.98 16.10
N ARG A 199 -9.45 -22.46 15.68
CA ARG A 199 -10.76 -23.11 15.85
C ARG A 199 -10.87 -24.42 15.09
N GLU A 200 -10.39 -24.47 13.85
CA GLU A 200 -10.36 -25.71 13.06
C GLU A 200 -9.54 -26.79 13.76
N LYS A 201 -8.36 -26.45 14.28
CA LYS A 201 -7.54 -27.37 15.09
C LYS A 201 -8.26 -27.82 16.36
N LEU A 202 -8.86 -26.89 17.10
CA LEU A 202 -9.58 -27.18 18.34
C LEU A 202 -10.76 -28.13 18.11
N ILE A 203 -11.53 -27.92 17.04
CA ILE A 203 -12.64 -28.81 16.67
C ILE A 203 -12.14 -30.24 16.46
N LYS A 204 -10.99 -30.42 15.79
CA LYS A 204 -10.41 -31.75 15.56
C LYS A 204 -9.94 -32.41 16.86
N ILE A 205 -9.22 -31.68 17.71
CA ILE A 205 -8.79 -32.17 19.03
C ILE A 205 -10.00 -32.63 19.85
N VAL A 206 -11.02 -31.77 19.97
CA VAL A 206 -12.24 -32.06 20.74
C VAL A 206 -13.01 -33.23 20.13
N SER A 207 -13.09 -33.33 18.81
CA SER A 207 -13.76 -34.45 18.13
C SER A 207 -13.07 -35.78 18.41
N THR A 208 -11.74 -35.81 18.37
CA THR A 208 -10.96 -37.02 18.70
C THR A 208 -11.15 -37.41 20.17
N LEU A 209 -11.09 -36.44 21.10
CA LEU A 209 -11.38 -36.68 22.52
C LEU A 209 -12.80 -37.21 22.73
N HIS A 210 -13.77 -36.64 22.02
CA HIS A 210 -15.17 -37.08 22.08
C HIS A 210 -15.33 -38.52 21.59
N LEU A 211 -14.65 -38.90 20.51
CA LEU A 211 -14.64 -40.27 20.01
C LEU A 211 -14.05 -41.23 21.06
N CYS A 212 -12.91 -40.89 21.65
CA CYS A 212 -12.32 -41.69 22.72
C CYS A 212 -13.30 -41.90 23.88
N GLY A 213 -13.93 -40.82 24.35
CA GLY A 213 -14.92 -40.88 25.42
C GLY A 213 -16.15 -41.72 25.06
N ARG A 214 -16.70 -41.56 23.86
CA ARG A 214 -17.88 -42.33 23.42
C ARG A 214 -17.60 -43.82 23.28
N GLN A 215 -16.39 -44.18 22.88
CA GLN A 215 -15.98 -45.57 22.67
C GLN A 215 -15.31 -46.18 23.92
N MET A 216 -15.26 -45.45 25.04
CA MET A 216 -14.55 -45.86 26.26
C MET A 216 -13.08 -46.20 26.01
N ILE A 217 -12.45 -45.52 25.05
CA ILE A 217 -11.03 -45.66 24.74
C ILE A 217 -10.25 -44.67 25.63
N ALA A 218 -9.26 -45.17 26.37
CA ALA A 218 -8.35 -44.31 27.13
C ALA A 218 -7.60 -43.37 26.17
N THR A 219 -7.52 -42.08 26.47
CA THR A 219 -6.83 -41.10 25.61
C THR A 219 -5.33 -41.36 25.54
N ARG A 220 -4.73 -41.75 26.67
CA ARG A 220 -3.34 -42.18 26.79
C ARG A 220 -3.19 -43.68 26.64
N GLY A 221 -2.12 -44.08 25.94
CA GLY A 221 -1.68 -45.47 25.81
C GLY A 221 -0.50 -45.80 26.72
N HIS A 222 0.16 -46.92 26.44
CA HIS A 222 1.32 -47.37 27.22
C HIS A 222 2.63 -46.68 26.82
N GLU A 223 2.78 -46.32 25.54
CA GLU A 223 3.98 -45.68 24.99
C GLU A 223 3.63 -44.42 24.19
N GLU A 224 4.37 -43.32 24.44
CA GLU A 224 4.28 -42.05 23.69
C GLU A 224 5.55 -41.79 22.85
N GLY A 225 6.54 -42.69 22.87
CA GLY A 225 7.89 -42.42 22.33
C GLY A 225 7.98 -42.37 20.80
N GLU A 226 8.83 -41.46 20.26
CA GLU A 226 9.44 -41.40 18.90
C GLU A 226 9.30 -42.72 18.11
N SER A 227 9.90 -43.70 18.79
CA SER A 227 10.04 -45.12 18.53
C SER A 227 8.87 -45.89 17.97
N SER A 228 7.72 -45.62 18.57
CA SER A 228 6.69 -46.62 18.70
C SER A 228 5.84 -46.67 17.45
N SER A 229 5.50 -47.89 17.03
CA SER A 229 4.56 -48.12 15.94
C SER A 229 3.11 -47.79 16.33
N ASN A 230 2.84 -47.67 17.63
CA ASN A 230 1.52 -47.34 18.20
C ASN A 230 1.70 -46.33 19.34
N ARG A 231 1.82 -45.05 18.97
CA ARG A 231 2.06 -43.95 19.92
C ARG A 231 0.73 -43.46 20.45
N GLU A 232 0.23 -44.09 21.50
CA GLU A 232 -1.01 -43.78 22.22
C GLU A 232 -2.29 -43.59 21.38
N ASN A 233 -3.45 -43.82 22.01
CA ASN A 233 -4.71 -43.85 21.25
C ASN A 233 -5.08 -42.49 20.65
N PHE A 234 -4.84 -41.38 21.35
CA PHE A 234 -5.19 -40.05 20.85
C PHE A 234 -4.34 -39.63 19.64
N ILE A 235 -3.02 -39.81 19.71
CA ILE A 235 -2.11 -39.47 18.60
C ILE A 235 -2.35 -40.41 17.42
N GLU A 236 -2.56 -41.71 17.62
CA GLU A 236 -2.86 -42.62 16.51
C GLU A 236 -4.18 -42.29 15.79
N LEU A 237 -5.21 -41.86 16.53
CA LEU A 237 -6.46 -41.41 15.90
C LEU A 237 -6.26 -40.12 15.08
N LEU A 238 -5.43 -39.18 15.55
CA LEU A 238 -5.07 -37.98 14.77
C LEU A 238 -4.20 -38.33 13.55
N ARG A 239 -3.28 -39.29 13.68
CA ARG A 239 -2.46 -39.80 12.55
C ARG A 239 -3.32 -40.50 11.51
N TRP A 240 -4.32 -41.26 11.94
CA TRP A 240 -5.29 -41.84 11.03
C TRP A 240 -6.10 -40.74 10.32
N ALA A 241 -6.58 -39.73 11.05
CA ALA A 241 -7.32 -38.62 10.47
C ALA A 241 -6.48 -37.80 9.48
N SER A 242 -5.17 -37.64 9.73
CA SER A 242 -4.28 -36.86 8.86
C SER A 242 -4.10 -37.43 7.45
N SER A 243 -4.43 -38.72 7.25
CA SER A 243 -4.46 -39.33 5.92
C SER A 243 -5.49 -38.69 4.97
N THR A 244 -6.51 -38.03 5.52
CA THR A 244 -7.60 -37.40 4.76
C THR A 244 -7.79 -35.92 5.06
N ASP A 245 -7.33 -35.46 6.22
CA ASP A 245 -7.51 -34.09 6.69
C ASP A 245 -6.18 -33.39 6.98
N PRO A 246 -5.81 -32.36 6.20
CA PRO A 246 -4.56 -31.62 6.41
C PRO A 246 -4.53 -30.86 7.75
N VAL A 247 -5.69 -30.53 8.33
CA VAL A 247 -5.73 -29.88 9.66
C VAL A 247 -5.24 -30.84 10.72
N ALA A 248 -5.59 -32.12 10.65
CA ALA A 248 -5.11 -33.14 11.57
C ALA A 248 -3.59 -33.33 11.47
N LEU A 249 -3.02 -33.26 10.25
CA LEU A 249 -1.58 -33.28 10.05
C LEU A 249 -0.90 -32.09 10.74
N SER A 250 -1.43 -30.89 10.54
CA SER A 250 -0.89 -29.66 11.14
C SER A 250 -0.98 -29.62 12.67
N ILE A 251 -1.81 -30.47 13.29
CA ILE A 251 -1.82 -30.63 14.75
C ILE A 251 -0.63 -31.47 15.20
N LEU A 252 -0.25 -32.49 14.43
CA LEU A 252 0.87 -33.37 14.78
C LEU A 252 2.23 -32.71 14.53
N GLU A 253 2.35 -31.89 13.48
CA GLU A 253 3.62 -31.28 13.06
C GLU A 253 3.86 -29.91 13.70
N ASP A 254 2.83 -29.06 13.78
CA ASP A 254 3.01 -27.64 14.12
C ASP A 254 2.53 -27.27 15.53
N SER A 255 2.12 -28.22 16.36
CA SER A 255 1.61 -27.91 17.70
C SER A 255 2.73 -27.81 18.73
N ASP A 256 2.91 -26.62 19.29
CA ASP A 256 3.76 -26.41 20.46
C ASP A 256 3.20 -27.14 21.69
N ARG A 257 4.09 -27.59 22.59
CA ARG A 257 3.71 -28.26 23.85
C ARG A 257 2.75 -27.44 24.72
N ASN A 258 2.78 -26.11 24.61
CA ASN A 258 1.92 -25.17 25.34
C ASN A 258 1.10 -24.28 24.38
N ALA A 259 0.64 -24.84 23.26
CA ALA A 259 -0.12 -24.09 22.27
C ALA A 259 -1.39 -23.48 22.87
N THR A 260 -1.60 -22.17 22.64
CA THR A 260 -2.80 -21.45 23.05
C THR A 260 -3.72 -21.25 21.87
N TYR A 261 -4.89 -21.90 21.90
CA TYR A 261 -5.88 -21.86 20.81
C TYR A 261 -6.98 -20.79 21.01
N CYS A 262 -6.95 -20.08 22.14
CA CYS A 262 -8.01 -19.15 22.57
C CYS A 262 -7.72 -17.67 22.25
N LEU A 263 -6.68 -17.36 21.47
CA LEU A 263 -6.31 -16.00 21.06
C LEU A 263 -6.53 -15.77 19.56
#